data_AF-W0RWD2-F1
#
_entry.id   AF-W0RWD2-F1
#
_cell.length_a   1.000
_cell.length_b   1.000
_cell.length_c   1.000
_cell.angle_alpha   90.00
_cell.angle_beta   90.00
_cell.angle_gamma   90.00
#
_symmetry.space_group_name_H-M   'P 1'
#
loop_
_entity.id
_entity.type
_entity.pdbx_description
1 polymer ?
#
loop_
_entity_poly.entity_id
_entity_poly.type
_entity_poly.pdbx_seq_one_letter_code
_entity_poly.pdbx_strand_id
1 'polypeptide(L)'
;MGLETRCHVRVRDVDGATREADDAAVLLETDELIVRGPARVRIPRASITDVRAAKGTLTVTHAAGTLSLVLGADAEKWRARVAEAPKPLIDKLDVKPGAKVCVLGLADDAFLASLRERTPDVTTSPRATGCDVIFLAVDRDAELPRIAKAVSALAERGALWVVHPKGPGGVLDTAIFAAGNDVGLTATKVARWSATHTAEKLVRRRT
;
A
#
# COMPACT_ATOMS: atom_id res chain seq x y z
N MET A 1 -7.31 5.85 6.86
CA MET A 1 -7.51 4.67 7.73
C MET A 1 -8.61 3.83 7.12
N GLY A 2 -8.43 2.51 7.11
CA GLY A 2 -9.46 1.58 6.66
C GLY A 2 -10.69 1.58 7.57
N LEU A 3 -11.75 0.90 7.12
CA LEU A 3 -12.92 0.59 7.95
C LEU A 3 -12.99 -0.92 8.13
N GLU A 4 -13.41 -1.37 9.30
CA GLU A 4 -13.70 -2.77 9.56
C GLU A 4 -15.05 -2.88 10.27
N THR A 5 -15.80 -3.92 9.94
CA THR A 5 -17.07 -4.25 10.59
C THR A 5 -17.38 -5.72 10.42
N ARG A 6 -18.43 -6.18 11.11
CA ARG A 6 -19.06 -7.48 10.86
C ARG A 6 -20.52 -7.26 10.52
N CYS A 7 -21.00 -7.89 9.47
CA CYS A 7 -22.38 -7.74 9.02
C CYS A 7 -22.87 -8.94 8.24
N HIS A 8 -24.18 -8.98 7.97
CA HIS A 8 -24.72 -9.86 6.95
C HIS A 8 -24.21 -9.41 5.57
N VAL A 9 -23.69 -10.36 4.81
CA VAL A 9 -23.11 -10.14 3.49
C VAL A 9 -23.78 -11.03 2.47
N ARG A 10 -24.06 -10.45 1.30
CA ARG A 10 -24.46 -11.17 0.10
C ARG A 10 -23.53 -10.85 -1.06
N VAL A 11 -22.98 -11.88 -1.68
CA VAL A 11 -22.20 -11.79 -2.92
C VAL A 11 -22.99 -12.46 -4.02
N ARG A 12 -23.25 -11.74 -5.11
CA ARG A 12 -23.84 -12.28 -6.34
C ARG A 12 -22.84 -12.11 -7.47
N ASP A 13 -22.50 -13.18 -8.18
CA ASP A 13 -21.65 -13.09 -9.36
C ASP A 13 -22.45 -12.71 -10.63
N VAL A 14 -21.75 -12.54 -11.73
CA VAL A 14 -22.34 -12.18 -13.04
C VAL A 14 -23.29 -13.24 -13.59
N ASP A 15 -23.09 -14.51 -13.22
CA ASP A 15 -23.92 -15.64 -13.64
C ASP A 15 -25.16 -15.83 -12.74
N GLY A 16 -25.27 -15.03 -11.68
CA GLY A 16 -26.40 -15.01 -10.76
C GLY A 16 -26.24 -15.93 -9.55
N ALA A 17 -25.15 -16.68 -9.43
CA ALA A 17 -24.89 -17.50 -8.25
C ALA A 17 -24.67 -16.59 -7.03
N THR A 18 -25.27 -16.97 -5.91
CA THR A 18 -25.29 -16.17 -4.69
C THR A 18 -24.60 -16.93 -3.55
N ARG A 19 -23.77 -16.21 -2.79
CA ARG A 19 -23.18 -16.67 -1.53
C ARG A 19 -23.50 -15.65 -0.44
N GLU A 20 -23.95 -16.14 0.71
CA GLU A 20 -24.34 -15.30 1.84
C GLU A 20 -23.68 -15.78 3.13
N ALA A 21 -23.46 -14.85 4.07
CA ALA A 21 -22.96 -15.16 5.40
C ALA A 21 -23.44 -14.09 6.39
N ASP A 22 -23.95 -14.54 7.52
CA ASP A 22 -24.17 -13.68 8.68
C ASP A 22 -22.85 -13.43 9.41
N ASP A 23 -22.74 -12.26 10.04
CA ASP A 23 -21.61 -11.87 10.88
C ASP A 23 -20.24 -12.05 10.18
N ALA A 24 -20.17 -11.78 8.88
CA ALA A 24 -18.92 -11.88 8.12
C ALA A 24 -18.03 -10.64 8.37
N ALA A 25 -16.73 -10.85 8.55
CA ALA A 25 -15.79 -9.75 8.69
C ALA A 25 -15.55 -9.06 7.34
N VAL A 26 -15.75 -7.74 7.32
CA VAL A 26 -15.61 -6.90 6.14
C VAL A 26 -14.59 -5.80 6.41
N LEU A 27 -13.61 -5.68 5.53
CA LEU A 27 -12.51 -4.73 5.63
C LEU A 27 -12.47 -3.87 4.38
N LEU A 28 -12.56 -2.55 4.56
CA LEU A 28 -12.23 -1.57 3.55
C LEU A 28 -10.78 -1.14 3.72
N GLU A 29 -9.90 -1.70 2.89
CA GLU A 29 -8.50 -1.36 2.84
C GLU A 29 -8.24 -0.20 1.85
N THR A 30 -6.97 0.20 1.70
CA THR A 30 -6.60 1.23 0.73
C THR A 30 -7.09 0.88 -0.66
N ASP A 31 -6.80 -0.33 -1.16
CA ASP A 31 -7.00 -0.67 -2.57
C ASP A 31 -8.08 -1.74 -2.78
N GLU A 32 -8.61 -2.33 -1.71
CA GLU A 32 -9.51 -3.48 -1.78
C GLU A 32 -10.63 -3.38 -0.74
N LEU A 33 -11.81 -3.87 -1.12
CA LEU A 33 -12.88 -4.22 -0.20
C LEU A 33 -12.88 -5.75 -0.05
N ILE A 34 -12.73 -6.24 1.17
CA ILE A 34 -12.49 -7.64 1.47
C ILE A 34 -13.60 -8.17 2.38
N VAL A 35 -14.20 -9.30 2.00
CA VAL A 35 -15.06 -10.11 2.86
C VAL A 35 -14.32 -11.39 3.18
N ARG A 36 -14.25 -11.75 4.46
CA ARG A 36 -13.69 -13.03 4.94
C ARG A 36 -14.83 -14.01 5.26
N GLY A 37 -14.50 -15.31 5.29
CA GLY A 37 -15.45 -16.36 5.66
C GLY A 37 -16.20 -17.00 4.48
N PRO A 38 -17.38 -17.59 4.70
CA PRO A 38 -18.10 -18.37 3.69
C PRO A 38 -18.46 -17.59 2.41
N ALA A 39 -18.84 -16.33 2.54
CA ALA A 39 -19.11 -15.42 1.42
C ALA A 39 -17.86 -14.64 0.94
N ARG A 40 -16.65 -15.21 1.08
CA ARG A 40 -15.40 -14.51 0.78
C ARG A 40 -15.38 -13.88 -0.62
N VAL A 41 -14.93 -12.63 -0.69
CA VAL A 41 -14.63 -11.94 -1.94
C VAL A 41 -13.58 -10.87 -1.68
N ARG A 42 -12.74 -10.60 -2.67
CA ARG A 42 -11.81 -9.47 -2.68
C ARG A 42 -12.13 -8.64 -3.91
N ILE A 43 -12.50 -7.38 -3.70
CA ILE A 43 -12.87 -6.47 -4.77
C ILE A 43 -11.81 -5.38 -4.82
N PRO A 44 -10.96 -5.34 -5.87
CA PRO A 44 -10.10 -4.19 -6.13
C PRO A 44 -10.97 -2.94 -6.27
N ARG A 45 -10.67 -1.87 -5.53
CA ARG A 45 -11.43 -0.61 -5.56
C ARG A 45 -11.44 0.01 -6.95
N ALA A 46 -10.35 -0.15 -7.70
CA ALA A 46 -10.27 0.27 -9.10
C ALA A 46 -11.24 -0.48 -10.03
N SER A 47 -11.77 -1.63 -9.62
CA SER A 47 -12.77 -2.40 -10.39
C SER A 47 -14.22 -2.04 -10.03
N ILE A 48 -14.42 -1.19 -9.02
CA ILE A 48 -15.76 -0.78 -8.58
C ILE A 48 -16.31 0.23 -9.58
N THR A 49 -17.48 -0.06 -10.13
CA THR A 49 -18.16 0.76 -11.13
C THR A 49 -19.33 1.56 -10.56
N ASP A 50 -19.93 1.10 -9.46
CA ASP A 50 -21.03 1.79 -8.79
C ASP A 50 -21.08 1.43 -7.29
N VAL A 51 -21.44 2.40 -6.46
CA VAL A 51 -21.55 2.26 -5.00
C VAL A 51 -22.77 3.02 -4.51
N ARG A 52 -23.72 2.32 -3.87
CA ARG A 52 -24.97 2.91 -3.38
C ARG A 52 -25.26 2.48 -1.95
N ALA A 53 -25.79 3.39 -1.14
CA ALA A 53 -26.37 3.03 0.15
C ALA A 53 -27.88 3.32 0.12
N ALA A 54 -28.67 2.34 0.53
CA ALA A 54 -30.12 2.48 0.65
C ALA A 54 -30.64 1.56 1.76
N LYS A 55 -31.56 2.08 2.59
CA LYS A 55 -32.22 1.31 3.66
C LYS A 55 -31.23 0.52 4.55
N GLY A 56 -30.11 1.16 4.91
CA GLY A 56 -29.06 0.55 5.75
C GLY A 56 -28.22 -0.53 5.07
N THR A 57 -28.32 -0.70 3.76
CA THR A 57 -27.49 -1.63 2.97
C THR A 57 -26.59 -0.85 2.04
N LEU A 58 -25.29 -1.18 2.05
CA LEU A 58 -24.34 -0.75 1.04
C LEU A 58 -24.29 -1.79 -0.07
N THR A 59 -24.44 -1.36 -1.32
CA THR A 59 -24.30 -2.20 -2.53
C THR A 59 -23.12 -1.68 -3.35
N VAL A 60 -22.19 -2.57 -3.67
CA VAL A 60 -21.00 -2.31 -4.48
C VAL A 60 -21.08 -3.16 -5.74
N THR A 61 -21.03 -2.52 -6.90
CA THR A 61 -20.99 -3.19 -8.21
C THR A 61 -19.56 -3.16 -8.75
N HIS A 62 -19.10 -4.30 -9.25
CA HIS A 62 -17.78 -4.45 -9.87
C HIS A 62 -17.86 -5.43 -11.05
N ALA A 63 -16.76 -5.58 -11.80
CA ALA A 63 -16.73 -6.39 -13.03
C ALA A 63 -17.16 -7.86 -12.85
N ALA A 64 -17.05 -8.41 -11.65
CA ALA A 64 -17.38 -9.82 -11.35
C ALA A 64 -18.70 -9.98 -10.58
N GLY A 65 -19.47 -8.91 -10.38
CA GLY A 65 -20.81 -8.99 -9.78
C GLY A 65 -21.12 -7.88 -8.78
N THR A 66 -21.93 -8.22 -7.78
CA THR A 66 -22.42 -7.29 -6.76
C THR A 66 -22.17 -7.84 -5.36
N LEU A 67 -21.70 -6.95 -4.47
CA LEU A 67 -21.58 -7.17 -3.04
C LEU A 67 -22.58 -6.29 -2.30
N SER A 68 -23.40 -6.89 -1.43
CA SER A 68 -24.31 -6.19 -0.53
C SER A 68 -23.93 -6.42 0.94
N LEU A 69 -23.87 -5.34 1.72
CA LEU A 69 -23.47 -5.32 3.12
C LEU A 69 -24.59 -4.67 3.96
N VAL A 70 -25.16 -5.39 4.92
CA VAL A 70 -26.20 -4.86 5.81
C VAL A 70 -25.55 -4.14 6.99
N LEU A 71 -25.39 -2.82 6.89
CA LEU A 71 -24.60 -1.99 7.81
C LEU A 71 -25.44 -1.11 8.74
N GLY A 72 -26.76 -1.08 8.55
CA GLY A 72 -27.64 -0.18 9.30
C GLY A 72 -27.27 1.29 9.10
N ALA A 73 -27.17 2.04 10.20
CA ALA A 73 -26.87 3.47 10.17
C ALA A 73 -25.51 3.81 9.54
N ASP A 74 -24.56 2.86 9.51
CA ASP A 74 -23.22 3.07 8.95
C ASP A 74 -23.17 2.96 7.42
N ALA A 75 -24.24 2.55 6.74
CA ALA A 75 -24.22 2.29 5.29
C ALA A 75 -23.76 3.50 4.45
N GLU A 76 -24.23 4.71 4.77
CA GLU A 76 -23.86 5.92 4.03
C GLU A 76 -22.41 6.34 4.28
N LYS A 77 -21.93 6.17 5.52
CA LYS A 77 -20.51 6.37 5.87
C LYS A 77 -19.62 5.42 5.07
N TRP A 78 -19.99 4.14 4.97
CA TRP A 78 -19.27 3.19 4.15
C TRP A 78 -19.33 3.53 2.66
N ARG A 79 -20.50 3.92 2.12
CA ARG A 79 -20.63 4.38 0.73
C ARG A 79 -19.66 5.51 0.41
N ALA A 80 -19.64 6.56 1.23
CA ALA A 80 -18.74 7.69 1.06
C ALA A 80 -17.27 7.26 1.06
N ARG A 81 -16.88 6.35 1.97
CA ARG A 81 -15.50 5.86 2.07
C ARG A 81 -15.07 4.92 0.94
N VAL A 82 -15.98 4.12 0.40
CA VAL A 82 -15.71 3.26 -0.76
C VAL A 82 -15.59 4.12 -2.03
N ALA A 83 -16.45 5.14 -2.17
CA ALA A 83 -16.44 6.07 -3.31
C ALA A 83 -15.26 7.05 -3.31
N GLU A 84 -14.65 7.32 -2.15
CA GLU A 84 -13.43 8.12 -2.06
C GLU A 84 -12.29 7.47 -2.87
N ALA A 85 -11.57 8.23 -3.69
CA ALA A 85 -10.40 7.71 -4.38
C ALA A 85 -9.31 7.34 -3.34
N PRO A 86 -8.60 6.20 -3.52
CA PRO A 86 -7.49 5.87 -2.64
C PRO A 86 -6.43 6.97 -2.70
N LYS A 87 -5.89 7.33 -1.53
CA LYS A 87 -4.79 8.30 -1.48
C LYS A 87 -3.61 7.80 -2.33
N PRO A 88 -3.02 8.65 -3.20
CA PRO A 88 -1.82 8.33 -3.96
C PRO A 88 -0.74 7.73 -3.07
N LEU A 89 0.02 6.77 -3.61
CA LEU A 89 1.12 6.13 -2.87
C LEU A 89 2.10 7.15 -2.30
N ILE A 90 2.45 8.17 -3.09
CA ILE A 90 3.39 9.23 -2.72
C ILE A 90 3.01 9.96 -1.42
N ASP A 91 1.71 10.09 -1.11
CA ASP A 91 1.23 10.71 0.13
C ASP A 91 1.57 9.92 1.39
N LYS A 92 1.96 8.65 1.23
CA LYS A 92 2.31 7.76 2.33
C LYS A 92 3.82 7.58 2.48
N LEU A 93 4.62 8.06 1.55
CA LEU A 93 6.06 7.78 1.50
C LEU A 93 6.93 8.86 2.14
N ASP A 94 6.30 9.79 2.88
CA ASP A 94 6.95 10.84 3.65
C ASP A 94 7.82 11.80 2.82
N VAL A 95 7.54 11.91 1.52
CA VAL A 95 8.18 12.86 0.60
C VAL A 95 7.55 14.25 0.80
N LYS A 96 8.33 15.16 1.37
CA LYS A 96 7.93 16.55 1.60
C LYS A 96 8.27 17.42 0.38
N PRO A 97 7.55 18.53 0.16
CA PRO A 97 7.98 19.54 -0.81
C PRO A 97 9.41 19.99 -0.53
N GLY A 98 10.24 20.07 -1.58
CA GLY A 98 11.65 20.47 -1.49
C GLY A 98 12.61 19.41 -0.95
N ALA A 99 12.13 18.20 -0.62
CA ALA A 99 13.00 17.11 -0.20
C ALA A 99 13.88 16.63 -1.36
N LYS A 100 15.15 16.32 -1.07
CA LYS A 100 16.06 15.66 -2.00
C LYS A 100 15.81 14.15 -2.02
N VAL A 101 15.35 13.64 -3.16
CA VAL A 101 14.96 12.23 -3.32
C VAL A 101 15.90 11.51 -4.27
N CYS A 102 16.41 10.35 -3.84
CA CYS A 102 17.14 9.44 -4.72
C CYS A 102 16.35 8.15 -4.98
N VAL A 103 16.28 7.73 -6.24
CA VAL A 103 15.60 6.49 -6.66
C VAL A 103 16.62 5.54 -7.28
N LEU A 104 16.79 4.36 -6.70
CA LEU A 104 17.84 3.41 -7.04
C LEU A 104 17.25 2.06 -7.46
N GLY A 105 17.29 1.78 -8.76
CA GLY A 105 16.89 0.48 -9.32
C GLY A 105 15.38 0.27 -9.45
N LEU A 106 14.56 1.31 -9.29
CA LEU A 106 13.12 1.23 -9.53
C LEU A 106 12.78 1.66 -10.96
N ALA A 107 12.14 0.75 -11.71
CA ALA A 107 11.56 1.03 -13.01
C ALA A 107 10.04 1.24 -12.87
N ASP A 108 9.65 2.43 -12.41
CA ASP A 108 8.25 2.80 -12.19
C ASP A 108 8.02 4.25 -12.66
N ASP A 109 7.69 4.43 -13.94
CA ASP A 109 7.56 5.74 -14.57
C ASP A 109 6.42 6.56 -13.96
N ALA A 110 5.33 5.90 -13.56
CA ALA A 110 4.20 6.55 -12.90
C ALA A 110 4.59 7.10 -11.53
N PHE A 111 5.35 6.31 -10.75
CA PHE A 111 5.89 6.78 -9.49
C PHE A 111 6.89 7.92 -9.68
N LEU A 112 7.81 7.82 -10.65
CA LEU A 112 8.78 8.88 -10.97
C LEU A 112 8.09 10.17 -11.41
N ALA A 113 7.00 10.10 -12.18
CA ALA A 113 6.18 11.25 -12.51
C ALA A 113 5.57 11.88 -11.24
N SER A 114 4.94 11.08 -10.38
CA SER A 114 4.35 11.56 -9.12
C SER A 114 5.37 12.18 -8.16
N LEU A 115 6.62 11.70 -8.18
CA LEU A 115 7.72 12.28 -7.42
C LEU A 115 8.10 13.67 -7.91
N ARG A 116 8.21 13.84 -9.24
CA ARG A 116 8.59 15.12 -9.86
C ARG A 116 7.51 16.19 -9.67
N GLU A 117 6.26 15.79 -9.55
CA GLU A 117 5.17 16.70 -9.14
C GLU A 117 5.29 17.14 -7.67
N ARG A 118 5.88 16.30 -6.80
CA ARG A 118 6.01 16.57 -5.36
C ARG A 118 7.25 17.39 -5.01
N THR A 119 8.37 17.16 -5.67
CA THR A 119 9.64 17.84 -5.41
C THR A 119 10.50 17.94 -6.66
N PRO A 120 11.20 19.07 -6.90
CA PRO A 120 12.06 19.24 -8.07
C PRO A 120 13.41 18.49 -7.95
N ASP A 121 13.86 18.15 -6.73
CA ASP A 121 15.17 17.53 -6.49
C ASP A 121 15.05 15.99 -6.45
N VAL A 122 14.84 15.40 -7.62
CA VAL A 122 14.77 13.95 -7.82
C VAL A 122 15.95 13.49 -8.66
N THR A 123 16.71 12.51 -8.16
CA THR A 123 17.86 11.92 -8.86
C THR A 123 17.78 10.40 -8.90
N THR A 124 18.27 9.80 -9.98
CA THR A 124 18.46 8.35 -10.12
C THR A 124 19.93 7.93 -10.02
N SER A 125 20.81 8.89 -9.68
CA SER A 125 22.25 8.66 -9.63
C SER A 125 22.67 7.86 -8.39
N PRO A 126 23.43 6.76 -8.54
CA PRO A 126 24.00 6.04 -7.41
C PRO A 126 25.13 6.81 -6.69
N ARG A 127 25.48 8.01 -7.17
CA ARG A 127 26.47 8.92 -6.56
C ARG A 127 25.81 10.03 -5.75
N ALA A 128 24.49 10.02 -5.59
CA ALA A 128 23.79 11.00 -4.77
C ALA A 128 24.25 10.94 -3.30
N THR A 129 24.23 12.09 -2.64
CA THR A 129 24.57 12.24 -1.21
C THR A 129 23.63 13.22 -0.54
N GLY A 130 23.47 13.11 0.78
CA GLY A 130 22.62 14.00 1.57
C GLY A 130 21.15 13.93 1.18
N CYS A 131 20.65 12.75 0.78
CA CYS A 131 19.26 12.56 0.39
C CYS A 131 18.35 12.49 1.63
N ASP A 132 17.26 13.25 1.60
CA ASP A 132 16.22 13.19 2.63
C ASP A 132 15.42 11.90 2.53
N VAL A 133 15.21 11.41 1.31
CA VAL A 133 14.52 10.15 1.04
C VAL A 133 15.26 9.37 -0.02
N ILE A 134 15.48 8.08 0.21
CA ILE A 134 15.99 7.15 -0.79
C ILE A 134 14.97 6.04 -1.00
N PHE A 135 14.60 5.76 -2.25
CA PHE A 135 13.84 4.57 -2.63
C PHE A 135 14.80 3.58 -3.29
N LEU A 136 14.96 2.40 -2.70
CA LEU A 136 15.88 1.36 -3.16
C LEU A 136 15.09 0.11 -3.54
N ALA A 137 15.21 -0.34 -4.78
CA ALA A 137 14.75 -1.67 -5.17
C ALA A 137 15.72 -2.75 -4.64
N VAL A 138 15.15 -3.80 -4.04
CA VAL A 138 15.84 -5.02 -3.61
C VAL A 138 15.00 -6.21 -4.06
N ASP A 139 15.31 -6.75 -5.24
CA ASP A 139 14.49 -7.78 -5.87
C ASP A 139 14.82 -9.20 -5.39
N ARG A 140 15.99 -9.38 -4.78
CA ARG A 140 16.52 -10.66 -4.30
C ARG A 140 17.49 -10.47 -3.13
N ASP A 141 17.65 -11.51 -2.31
CA ASP A 141 18.48 -11.45 -1.09
C ASP A 141 19.94 -11.04 -1.36
N ALA A 142 20.50 -11.42 -2.51
CA ALA A 142 21.84 -11.04 -2.94
C ALA A 142 22.05 -9.50 -3.05
N GLU A 143 20.96 -8.73 -3.05
CA GLU A 143 20.97 -7.27 -3.16
C GLU A 143 20.83 -6.55 -1.81
N LEU A 144 20.59 -7.27 -0.72
CA LEU A 144 20.55 -6.70 0.64
C LEU A 144 21.77 -5.85 1.00
N PRO A 145 23.01 -6.16 0.57
CA PRO A 145 24.18 -5.30 0.80
C PRO A 145 24.04 -3.87 0.22
N ARG A 146 23.14 -3.65 -0.74
CA ARG A 146 22.85 -2.31 -1.28
C ARG A 146 22.22 -1.38 -0.23
N ILE A 147 21.58 -1.92 0.80
CA ILE A 147 21.03 -1.13 1.92
C ILE A 147 22.16 -0.34 2.58
N ALA A 148 23.28 -0.98 2.91
CA ALA A 148 24.44 -0.31 3.52
C ALA A 148 24.99 0.82 2.64
N LYS A 149 25.06 0.61 1.32
CA LYS A 149 25.48 1.63 0.36
C LYS A 149 24.48 2.80 0.28
N ALA A 150 23.17 2.53 0.37
CA ALA A 150 22.17 3.59 0.40
C ALA A 150 22.27 4.44 1.67
N VAL A 151 22.60 3.82 2.82
CA VAL A 151 22.77 4.55 4.10
C VAL A 151 23.86 5.62 4.03
N SER A 152 24.95 5.39 3.29
CA SER A 152 26.01 6.42 3.14
C SER A 152 25.58 7.64 2.35
N ALA A 153 24.53 7.52 1.53
CA ALA A 153 23.96 8.63 0.77
C ALA A 153 22.86 9.37 1.56
N LEU A 154 22.41 8.83 2.69
CA LEU A 154 21.28 9.34 3.45
C LEU A 154 21.68 10.53 4.32
N ALA A 155 20.88 11.59 4.30
CA ALA A 155 20.99 12.69 5.25
C ALA A 155 20.81 12.18 6.70
N GLU A 156 21.26 12.96 7.68
CA GLU A 156 21.21 12.59 9.11
C GLU A 156 19.81 12.18 9.58
N ARG A 157 18.78 12.90 9.11
CA ARG A 157 17.36 12.63 9.42
C ARG A 157 16.58 12.01 8.26
N GLY A 158 17.30 11.48 7.27
CA GLY A 158 16.68 10.90 6.08
C GLY A 158 15.98 9.57 6.35
N ALA A 159 15.16 9.15 5.38
CA ALA A 159 14.51 7.85 5.37
C ALA A 159 14.91 7.01 4.15
N LEU A 160 15.17 5.73 4.37
CA LEU A 160 15.35 4.74 3.31
C LEU A 160 14.08 3.90 3.19
N TRP A 161 13.44 3.94 2.02
CA TRP A 161 12.39 3.00 1.65
C TRP A 161 13.00 1.87 0.81
N VAL A 162 12.92 0.65 1.31
CA VAL A 162 13.33 -0.56 0.59
C VAL A 162 12.09 -1.17 -0.06
N VAL A 163 12.04 -1.16 -1.38
CA VAL A 163 10.94 -1.73 -2.18
C VAL A 163 11.35 -3.12 -2.65
N HIS A 164 10.53 -4.13 -2.36
CA HIS A 164 10.86 -5.52 -2.65
C HIS A 164 9.62 -6.37 -3.04
N PRO A 165 9.81 -7.48 -3.79
CA PRO A 165 8.74 -8.38 -4.15
C PRO A 165 8.11 -9.06 -2.93
N LYS A 166 6.80 -9.30 -3.02
CA LYS A 166 6.00 -10.04 -2.03
C LYS A 166 5.92 -11.52 -2.40
N GLY A 167 5.66 -12.35 -1.40
CA GLY A 167 5.23 -13.73 -1.60
C GLY A 167 6.37 -14.73 -1.79
N PRO A 168 6.06 -15.97 -2.19
CA PRO A 168 7.06 -17.02 -2.35
C PRO A 168 8.13 -16.63 -3.36
N GLY A 169 9.39 -16.63 -2.94
CA GLY A 169 10.53 -16.22 -3.78
C GLY A 169 10.83 -14.71 -3.78
N GLY A 170 10.05 -13.90 -3.07
CA GLY A 170 10.41 -12.52 -2.77
C GLY A 170 11.40 -12.41 -1.61
N VAL A 171 11.90 -11.19 -1.39
CA VAL A 171 12.79 -10.90 -0.25
C VAL A 171 11.96 -10.78 1.02
N LEU A 172 12.39 -11.46 2.09
CA LEU A 172 11.71 -11.40 3.38
C LEU A 172 11.95 -10.04 4.05
N ASP A 173 10.88 -9.50 4.65
CA ASP A 173 10.93 -8.29 5.47
C ASP A 173 11.94 -8.41 6.61
N THR A 174 11.99 -9.57 7.26
CA THR A 174 12.96 -9.90 8.32
C THR A 174 14.42 -9.81 7.87
N ALA A 175 14.73 -10.17 6.61
CA ALA A 175 16.07 -10.03 6.05
C ALA A 175 16.44 -8.56 5.79
N ILE A 176 15.47 -7.76 5.33
CA ILE A 176 15.63 -6.31 5.18
C ILE A 176 15.81 -5.64 6.54
N PHE A 177 15.06 -6.06 7.55
CA PHE A 177 15.20 -5.55 8.92
C PHE A 177 16.56 -5.89 9.51
N ALA A 178 17.05 -7.12 9.32
CA ALA A 178 18.39 -7.51 9.74
C ALA A 178 19.46 -6.65 9.06
N ALA A 179 19.43 -6.53 7.73
CA ALA A 179 20.35 -5.70 6.98
C ALA A 179 20.30 -4.22 7.37
N GLY A 180 19.10 -3.70 7.69
CA GLY A 180 18.93 -2.35 8.22
C GLY A 180 19.52 -2.17 9.63
N ASN A 181 19.29 -3.15 10.52
CA ASN A 181 19.81 -3.14 11.87
C ASN A 181 21.35 -3.15 11.91
N ASP A 182 21.99 -3.92 11.02
CA ASP A 182 23.45 -4.01 10.90
C ASP A 182 24.11 -2.66 10.56
N VAL A 183 23.34 -1.73 9.99
CA VAL A 183 23.79 -0.38 9.62
C VAL A 183 23.11 0.72 10.46
N GLY A 184 22.56 0.35 11.62
CA GLY A 184 22.01 1.29 12.61
C GLY A 184 20.65 1.89 12.23
N LEU A 185 19.93 1.30 11.28
CA LEU A 185 18.56 1.66 10.97
C LEU A 185 17.55 0.78 11.72
N THR A 186 16.32 1.25 11.82
CA THR A 186 15.16 0.48 12.31
C THR A 186 13.99 0.67 11.37
N ALA A 187 13.20 -0.39 11.16
CA ALA A 187 11.95 -0.30 10.43
C ALA A 187 10.90 0.47 11.27
N THR A 188 10.15 1.36 10.61
CA THR A 188 9.14 2.20 11.29
C THR A 188 7.79 2.21 10.60
N LYS A 189 7.73 1.83 9.33
CA LYS A 189 6.51 1.88 8.53
C LYS A 189 6.62 0.92 7.36
N VAL A 190 5.49 0.31 7.02
CA VAL A 190 5.32 -0.46 5.79
C VAL A 190 4.31 0.24 4.90
N ALA A 191 4.52 0.19 3.59
CA ALA A 191 3.57 0.64 2.60
C ALA A 191 3.41 -0.41 1.50
N ARG A 192 2.16 -0.70 1.11
CA ARG A 192 1.91 -1.42 -0.14
C ARG A 192 2.38 -0.55 -1.30
N TRP A 193 3.37 -1.04 -2.05
CA TRP A 193 3.88 -0.35 -3.24
C TRP A 193 3.04 -0.67 -4.47
N SER A 194 2.82 -1.97 -4.74
CA SER A 194 2.01 -2.45 -5.86
C SER A 194 1.34 -3.79 -5.51
N ALA A 195 0.71 -4.43 -6.50
CA ALA A 195 0.20 -5.79 -6.35
C ALA A 195 1.33 -6.78 -6.02
N THR A 196 2.53 -6.57 -6.58
CA THR A 196 3.67 -7.47 -6.46
C THR A 196 4.73 -7.00 -5.46
N HIS A 197 4.75 -5.72 -5.09
CA HIS A 197 5.80 -5.15 -4.23
C HIS A 197 5.25 -4.53 -2.94
N THR A 198 6.04 -4.60 -1.88
CA THR A 198 5.87 -3.83 -0.63
C THR A 198 7.09 -2.93 -0.42
N ALA A 199 6.96 -1.96 0.47
CA ALA A 199 8.04 -1.04 0.79
C ALA A 199 8.20 -0.89 2.31
N GLU A 200 9.40 -1.13 2.81
CA GLU A 200 9.77 -1.00 4.22
C GLU A 200 10.54 0.30 4.46
N LYS A 201 10.06 1.14 5.38
CA LYS A 201 10.72 2.38 5.77
C LYS A 201 11.68 2.14 6.91
N LEU A 202 12.96 2.31 6.60
CA LEU A 202 14.08 2.27 7.53
C LEU A 202 14.55 3.70 7.86
N VAL A 203 14.77 3.99 9.14
CA VAL A 203 15.31 5.28 9.60
C VAL A 203 16.37 5.05 10.68
N ARG A 204 17.26 6.02 10.88
CA ARG A 204 18.21 5.96 12.02
C ARG A 204 17.45 5.90 13.33
N ARG A 205 17.92 5.08 14.26
CA ARG A 205 17.36 5.06 15.62
C ARG A 205 17.52 6.45 16.25
N ARG A 206 16.47 6.95 16.87
CA ARG A 206 16.59 8.15 17.72
C ARG A 206 17.38 7.72 18.96
N THR A 207 18.54 8.34 19.15
CA THR A 207 19.27 8.36 20.41
C THR A 207 18.54 9.20 21.44
#